data_AF-A0A645BU07-F1
#
_entry.id   AF-A0A645BU07-F1
#
_cell.length_a   1.000
_cell.length_b   1.000
_cell.length_c   1.000
_cell.angle_alpha   90.00
_cell.angle_beta   90.00
_cell.angle_gamma   90.00
#
_symmetry.space_group_name_H-M   'P 1'
#
loop_
_entity.id
_entity.type
_entity.pdbx_description
1 polymer ?
#
loop_
_entity_poly.entity_id
_entity_poly.type
_entity_poly.pdbx_seq_one_letter_code
_entity_poly.pdbx_strand_id
1 'polypeptide(L)'
;MARFPEVYQDTRWPPARRECIRRANGLCQQCARRGKVKAGREVDHIIELTAKNKSDPMIAYGQDNLQYLCTDCHNEKHDRSIGLQKYLTPPGVISEE
;
A
#
# COMPACT_ATOMS: atom_id res chain seq x y z
N MET A 1 3.80 -11.87 9.65
CA MET A 1 4.97 -12.20 8.80
C MET A 1 4.53 -12.22 7.36
N ALA A 2 5.40 -11.79 6.44
CA ALA A 2 5.09 -11.85 5.01
C ALA A 2 4.97 -13.31 4.55
N ARG A 3 3.93 -13.62 3.78
CA ARG A 3 3.58 -14.99 3.36
C ARG A 3 4.62 -15.62 2.43
N PHE A 4 5.40 -14.81 1.71
CA PHE A 4 6.40 -15.23 0.72
C PHE A 4 7.73 -14.50 0.96
N PRO A 5 8.56 -14.94 1.93
CA PRO A 5 9.80 -14.27 2.29
C PRO A 5 10.78 -14.12 1.12
N GLU A 6 10.76 -15.04 0.15
CA GLU A 6 11.63 -15.03 -1.03
C GLU A 6 11.47 -13.77 -1.88
N VAL A 7 10.27 -13.18 -1.95
CA VAL A 7 10.03 -11.94 -2.71
C VAL A 7 10.72 -10.76 -2.04
N TYR A 8 10.69 -10.70 -0.70
CA TYR A 8 11.26 -9.58 0.07
C TYR A 8 12.77 -9.69 0.23
N GLN A 9 13.31 -10.91 0.15
CA GLN A 9 14.76 -11.18 0.20
C GLN A 9 15.43 -11.03 -1.17
N ASP A 10 14.65 -11.09 -2.26
CA ASP A 10 15.18 -10.91 -3.60
C ASP A 10 15.80 -9.51 -3.78
N THR A 11 16.93 -9.47 -4.47
CA THR A 11 17.67 -8.22 -4.78
C THR A 11 16.85 -7.19 -5.56
N ARG A 12 15.79 -7.63 -6.26
CA ARG A 12 14.85 -6.76 -7.00
C ARG A 12 13.88 -6.00 -6.10
N TRP A 13 13.63 -6.48 -4.89
CA TRP A 13 12.67 -5.83 -3.97
C TRP A 13 13.14 -4.46 -3.46
N PRO A 14 14.36 -4.30 -2.92
CA PRO A 14 14.83 -3.00 -2.44
C PRO A 14 14.72 -1.84 -3.46
N PRO A 15 15.15 -1.97 -4.73
CA PRO A 15 14.98 -0.91 -5.72
C PRO A 15 13.50 -0.68 -6.07
N ALA A 16 12.70 -1.73 -6.25
CA ALA A 16 11.27 -1.61 -6.54
C ALA A 16 10.52 -0.88 -5.41
N ARG A 17 10.85 -1.19 -4.15
CA ARG A 17 10.30 -0.53 -2.96
C ARG A 17 10.67 0.95 -2.92
N ARG A 18 11.94 1.30 -3.17
CA ARG A 18 12.39 2.70 -3.18
C ARG A 18 11.68 3.51 -4.26
N GLU A 19 11.54 2.94 -5.45
CA GLU A 19 10.85 3.59 -6.56
C GLU A 19 9.37 3.84 -6.24
N CYS A 20 8.68 2.86 -5.62
CA CYS A 20 7.30 3.03 -5.21
C CYS A 20 7.13 4.19 -4.21
N ILE A 21 8.03 4.29 -3.23
CA ILE A 21 8.02 5.38 -2.23
C ILE A 21 8.28 6.74 -2.90
N ARG A 22 9.27 6.78 -3.81
CA ARG A 22 9.64 7.99 -4.56
C ARG A 22 8.48 8.49 -5.42
N ARG A 23 7.84 7.60 -6.20
CA ARG A 23 6.66 7.91 -7.02
C ARG A 23 5.50 8.43 -6.19
N ALA A 24 5.36 7.94 -4.96
CA ALA A 24 4.32 8.39 -4.04
C ALA A 24 4.67 9.70 -3.30
N ASN A 25 5.84 10.30 -3.54
CA ASN A 25 6.36 11.46 -2.79
C ASN A 25 6.33 11.25 -1.26
N GLY A 26 6.53 10.01 -0.80
CA GLY A 26 6.42 9.65 0.62
C GLY A 26 5.00 9.71 1.21
N LEU A 27 3.96 9.91 0.39
CA LEU A 27 2.57 10.02 0.81
C LEU A 27 1.80 8.71 0.60
N CYS A 28 0.77 8.50 1.42
CA CYS A 28 -0.17 7.40 1.27
C CYS A 28 -1.02 7.63 0.01
N GLN A 29 -0.90 6.75 -0.98
CA GLN A 29 -1.61 6.88 -2.24
C GLN A 29 -3.13 6.76 -2.09
N GLN A 30 -3.63 5.97 -1.14
CA GLN A 30 -5.07 5.88 -0.87
C GLN A 30 -5.61 7.12 -0.17
N CYS A 31 -4.82 7.73 0.72
CA CYS A 31 -5.21 9.02 1.32
C CYS A 31 -5.22 10.12 0.26
N ALA A 32 -4.20 10.17 -0.61
CA ALA A 32 -4.14 11.15 -1.70
C ALA A 32 -5.36 11.05 -2.64
N ARG A 33 -5.77 9.83 -3.01
CA ARG A 33 -7.01 9.58 -3.79
C ARG A 33 -8.28 10.09 -3.09
N ARG A 34 -8.28 10.08 -1.75
CA ARG A 34 -9.37 10.59 -0.91
C ARG A 34 -9.22 12.09 -0.58
N GLY A 35 -8.32 12.82 -1.26
CA GLY A 35 -8.07 14.24 -1.01
C GLY A 35 -7.31 14.55 0.29
N LYS A 36 -6.65 13.55 0.90
CA LYS A 36 -5.98 13.68 2.21
C LYS A 36 -4.46 13.61 2.05
N VAL A 37 -3.76 14.53 2.72
CA VAL A 37 -2.30 14.48 2.84
C VAL A 37 -1.93 13.69 4.08
N LYS A 38 -1.39 12.48 3.90
CA LYS A 38 -0.92 11.63 4.99
C LYS A 38 0.35 10.89 4.57
N ALA A 39 1.34 10.85 5.45
CA ALA A 39 2.58 10.11 5.20
C ALA A 39 2.30 8.61 5.05
N GLY A 40 2.95 7.98 4.06
CA GLY A 40 2.97 6.52 3.96
C GLY A 40 3.90 5.91 5.00
N ARG A 41 3.80 4.60 5.18
CA ARG A 41 4.61 3.80 6.11
C ARG A 41 5.17 2.57 5.43
N GLU A 42 4.35 1.86 4.67
CA GLU A 42 4.71 0.58 4.08
C GLU A 42 4.30 0.47 2.61
N VAL A 43 5.07 -0.29 1.84
CA VAL A 43 4.74 -0.64 0.46
C VAL A 43 3.96 -1.94 0.49
N ASP A 44 2.83 -1.94 -0.20
CA ASP A 44 1.86 -3.02 -0.27
C ASP A 44 1.59 -3.40 -1.74
N HIS A 45 1.30 -4.68 -1.99
CA HIS A 45 0.98 -5.19 -3.32
C HIS A 45 -0.51 -5.01 -3.63
N ILE A 46 -0.90 -4.26 -4.66
CA ILE A 46 -2.31 -4.03 -5.03
C ILE A 46 -3.02 -5.37 -5.28
N ILE A 47 -2.49 -6.18 -6.20
CA ILE A 47 -2.82 -7.59 -6.37
C ILE A 47 -1.94 -8.38 -5.42
N GLU A 48 -2.55 -9.08 -4.48
CA GLU A 48 -1.82 -9.83 -3.48
C GLU A 48 -0.98 -10.95 -4.07
N LEU A 49 0.16 -11.20 -3.42
CA LEU A 49 0.98 -12.36 -3.72
C LEU A 49 0.23 -13.64 -3.33
N THR A 50 0.32 -14.62 -4.20
CA THR A 50 -0.22 -15.97 -4.06
C THR A 50 0.84 -16.97 -4.50
N ALA A 51 0.66 -18.25 -4.16
CA ALA A 51 1.58 -19.30 -4.60
C ALA A 51 1.67 -19.40 -6.14
N LYS A 52 0.66 -18.92 -6.87
CA LYS A 52 0.58 -18.97 -8.33
C LYS A 52 1.25 -17.78 -9.04
N ASN A 53 1.24 -16.59 -8.41
CA ASN A 53 1.70 -15.35 -9.06
C ASN A 53 3.00 -14.79 -8.46
N LYS A 54 3.50 -15.32 -7.33
CA LYS A 54 4.69 -14.80 -6.64
C LYS A 54 5.96 -14.78 -7.49
N SER A 55 6.05 -15.62 -8.51
CA SER A 55 7.18 -15.71 -9.43
C SER A 55 7.07 -14.76 -10.62
N ASP A 56 5.90 -14.14 -10.84
CA ASP A 56 5.71 -13.15 -11.89
C ASP A 56 6.37 -11.83 -11.46
N PRO A 57 7.41 -11.36 -12.16
CA PRO A 57 8.12 -10.12 -11.80
C PRO A 57 7.21 -8.88 -11.84
N MET A 58 6.19 -8.86 -12.69
CA MET A 58 5.26 -7.73 -12.81
C MET A 58 4.33 -7.65 -11.61
N ILE A 59 3.97 -8.79 -11.01
CA ILE A 59 3.21 -8.84 -9.77
C ILE A 59 4.11 -8.59 -8.56
N ALA A 60 5.28 -9.23 -8.50
CA ALA A 60 6.15 -9.18 -7.34
C ALA A 60 6.88 -7.84 -7.16
N TYR A 61 7.32 -7.22 -8.26
CA TYR A 61 8.20 -6.03 -8.25
C TYR A 61 7.71 -4.89 -9.16
N GLY A 62 6.68 -5.12 -9.98
CA GLY A 62 6.17 -4.13 -10.92
C GLY A 62 5.54 -2.93 -10.21
N GLN A 63 5.91 -1.72 -10.63
CA GLN A 63 5.44 -0.47 -10.01
C GLN A 63 3.93 -0.28 -10.13
N ASP A 64 3.31 -0.88 -11.15
CA ASP A 64 1.86 -0.85 -11.35
C ASP A 64 1.12 -1.71 -10.32
N ASN A 65 1.81 -2.68 -9.71
CA ASN A 65 1.25 -3.52 -8.66
C ASN A 65 1.70 -3.13 -7.24
N LEU A 66 2.51 -2.09 -7.08
CA LEU A 66 2.97 -1.61 -5.79
C LEU A 66 2.30 -0.28 -5.43
N GLN A 67 1.88 -0.15 -4.17
CA GLN A 67 1.35 1.08 -3.61
C GLN A 67 1.98 1.43 -2.27
N TYR A 68 2.16 2.72 -2.00
CA TYR A 68 2.67 3.18 -0.71
C TYR A 68 1.51 3.63 0.18
N LEU A 69 1.36 2.99 1.35
CA LEU A 69 0.20 3.15 2.24
C LEU A 69 0.62 3.57 3.64
N CYS A 70 -0.25 4.34 4.29
CA CYS A 70 -0.21 4.49 5.75
C CYS A 70 -0.75 3.22 6.42
N THR A 71 -0.41 3.04 7.71
CA THR A 71 -0.83 1.86 8.50
C THR A 71 -2.34 1.64 8.51
N ASP A 72 -3.14 2.71 8.57
CA ASP A 72 -4.61 2.58 8.57
C ASP A 72 -5.13 2.05 7.24
N CYS A 73 -4.67 2.58 6.10
CA CYS A 73 -5.09 2.10 4.78
C CYS A 73 -4.58 0.69 4.48
N HIS A 74 -3.39 0.33 4.97
CA HIS A 74 -2.89 -1.03 4.84
C HIS A 74 -3.72 -2.01 5.69
N ASN A 75 -4.03 -1.65 6.94
CA ASN A 75 -4.89 -2.46 7.79
C ASN A 75 -6.33 -2.58 7.25
N GLU A 76 -6.87 -1.50 6.67
CA GLU A 76 -8.17 -1.49 5.99
C GLU A 76 -8.19 -2.49 4.84
N LYS A 77 -7.15 -2.53 4.00
CA LYS A 77 -7.04 -3.48 2.89
C LYS A 77 -7.01 -4.95 3.36
N HIS A 78 -6.32 -5.24 4.46
CA HIS A 78 -6.15 -6.59 4.98
C HIS A 78 -7.25 -7.01 5.98
N ASP A 79 -8.34 -6.24 6.09
CA ASP A 79 -9.41 -6.44 7.08
C ASP A 79 -8.90 -6.53 8.54
N ARG A 80 -7.80 -5.83 8.85
CA ARG A 80 -7.18 -5.75 10.18
C ARG A 80 -7.55 -4.48 10.93
N SER A 81 -8.53 -3.73 10.44
CA SER A 81 -9.00 -2.53 11.14
C SER A 81 -9.76 -2.93 12.42
N ILE A 82 -9.54 -2.18 13.51
CA ILE A 82 -10.27 -2.38 14.78
C ILE A 82 -11.60 -1.62 14.79
N GLY A 83 -12.07 -1.17 13.62
CA GLY A 83 -13.27 -0.35 13.47
C GLY A 83 -13.14 1.08 14.00
N LEU A 84 -12.19 1.41 14.87
CA LEU A 84 -12.01 2.78 15.40
C LEU A 84 -11.47 3.77 14.37
N GLN A 85 -10.75 3.28 13.35
CA GLN A 85 -10.21 4.11 12.27
C GLN A 85 -11.30 4.88 11.51
N LYS A 86 -12.55 4.36 11.49
CA LYS A 86 -13.69 5.04 10.87
C LYS A 86 -14.11 6.31 11.62
N TYR A 87 -13.81 6.40 12.91
CA TYR A 87 -14.11 7.56 13.77
C TYR A 87 -12.96 8.56 13.88
N LEU A 88 -11.73 8.15 13.53
CA LEU A 88 -10.58 9.07 13.38
C LEU A 88 -10.67 9.90 12.09
N THR A 89 -11.61 9.58 11.21
CA THR A 89 -11.95 10.40 10.07
C THR A 89 -13.00 11.42 10.50
N PRO A 90 -12.72 12.74 10.48
CA PRO A 90 -13.76 13.72 10.74
C PRO A 90 -14.88 13.56 9.70
N PRO A 91 -16.16 13.48 10.10
CA PRO A 91 -17.29 13.51 9.18
C PRO A 91 -17.35 14.92 8.57
N GLY A 92 -16.77 15.13 7.39
CA GLY A 92 -16.73 16.46 6.80
C GLY A 92 -15.77 16.64 5.63
N VAL A 93 -15.86 15.79 4.61
CA VAL A 93 -15.60 16.20 3.22
C VAL A 93 -16.67 15.50 2.36
N ILE A 94 -17.92 15.92 2.57
CA ILE A 94 -18.92 15.89 1.51
C ILE A 94 -18.60 17.13 0.66
N SER A 95 -17.94 16.95 -0.47
CA SER A 95 -18.04 17.93 -1.55
C SER A 95 -19.35 17.62 -2.26
N GLU A 96 -20.43 18.26 -1.83
CA GLU A 96 -21.59 18.45 -2.69
C GLU A 96 -21.21 19.50 -3.74
N GLU A 97 -20.79 19.06 -4.92
CA GLU A 97 -20.97 19.73 -6.21
C GLU A 97 -21.21 18.67 -7.29
#